data_AF-A0A538ELZ0-F1
#
_entry.id   AF-A0A538ELZ0-F1
#
_cell.length_a   1.000
_cell.length_b   1.000
_cell.length_c   1.000
_cell.angle_alpha   90.00
_cell.angle_beta   90.00
_cell.angle_gamma   90.00
#
_symmetry.space_group_name_H-M   'P 1'
#
loop_
_entity.id
_entity.type
_entity.pdbx_description
1 polymer ?
#
loop_
_entity_poly.entity_id
_entity_poly.type
_entity_poly.pdbx_seq_one_letter_code
_entity_poly.pdbx_strand_id
1 'polypeptide(L)'
;MPEADVRVAEVKAFKTKSGNTRFVLVDDESNEYSTFKEAIAAKLPGIEGRRARIKYHEQEREGFTNVYLDAVEPLEEERTGDGASDADEVAWRTTVEAAPYLLGGDAVEREIPPEELFEKLQPFKELVAEDIEKDGER
;
A
#
# COMPACT_ATOMS: atom_id res chain seq x y z
N MET A 1 -21.11 -8.87 -10.53
CA MET A 1 -19.90 -8.26 -9.96
C MET A 1 -18.80 -8.44 -10.98
N PRO A 2 -18.17 -7.37 -11.47
CA PRO A 2 -17.03 -7.45 -12.38
C PRO A 2 -15.83 -8.19 -11.75
N GLU A 3 -15.03 -8.80 -12.62
CA GLU A 3 -13.80 -9.51 -12.27
C GLU A 3 -12.68 -9.06 -13.23
N ALA A 4 -11.46 -8.94 -12.73
CA ALA A 4 -10.30 -8.53 -13.54
C ALA A 4 -9.01 -9.22 -13.08
N ASP A 5 -8.07 -9.37 -14.00
CA ASP A 5 -6.69 -9.73 -13.70
C ASP A 5 -5.83 -8.49 -13.71
N VAL A 6 -5.24 -8.17 -12.58
CA VAL A 6 -4.42 -6.97 -12.42
C VAL A 6 -3.02 -7.35 -11.97
N ARG A 7 -2.03 -6.54 -12.34
CA ARG A 7 -0.72 -6.58 -11.71
C ARG A 7 -0.72 -5.58 -10.57
N VAL A 8 -0.48 -6.04 -9.35
CA VAL A 8 -0.52 -5.17 -8.18
C VAL A 8 0.75 -4.34 -8.14
N ALA A 9 0.62 -3.02 -8.29
CA ALA A 9 1.72 -2.09 -8.17
C ALA A 9 2.01 -1.75 -6.71
N GLU A 10 0.97 -1.51 -5.91
CA GLU A 10 1.10 -1.03 -4.53
C GLU A 10 -0.11 -1.43 -3.68
N VAL A 11 0.10 -1.66 -2.39
CA VAL A 11 -0.97 -1.84 -1.39
C VAL A 11 -0.80 -0.80 -0.28
N LYS A 12 -1.80 0.08 -0.13
CA LYS A 12 -1.82 1.12 0.90
C LYS A 12 -2.80 0.76 2.01
N ALA A 13 -2.48 1.13 3.25
CA ALA A 13 -3.38 1.00 4.39
C ALA A 13 -3.57 2.36 5.09
N PHE A 14 -4.82 2.80 5.19
CA PHE A 14 -5.21 4.08 5.78
C PHE A 14 -6.12 3.85 6.99
N LYS A 15 -5.73 4.38 8.14
CA LYS A 15 -6.59 4.36 9.34
C LYS A 15 -7.62 5.48 9.24
N THR A 16 -8.90 5.14 9.31
CA THR A 16 -9.99 6.11 9.31
C THR A 16 -10.17 6.74 10.69
N LYS A 17 -10.86 7.89 10.73
CA LYS A 17 -11.23 8.58 11.98
C LYS A 17 -12.08 7.71 12.92
N SER A 18 -12.85 6.78 12.37
CA SER A 18 -13.67 5.81 13.12
C SER A 18 -12.88 4.62 13.66
N GLY A 19 -11.58 4.52 13.36
CA GLY A 19 -10.69 3.45 13.85
C GLY A 19 -10.57 2.25 12.90
N ASN A 20 -11.36 2.18 11.84
CA ASN A 20 -11.27 1.12 10.83
C ASN A 20 -10.08 1.36 9.90
N THR A 21 -9.49 0.31 9.35
CA THR A 21 -8.44 0.42 8.34
C THR A 21 -9.03 0.21 6.95
N ARG A 22 -8.86 1.20 6.06
CA ARG A 22 -9.12 1.08 4.63
C ARG A 22 -7.86 0.58 3.95
N PHE A 23 -7.95 -0.52 3.24
CA PHE A 23 -6.88 -0.99 2.37
C PHE A 23 -7.19 -0.59 0.93
N VAL A 24 -6.17 -0.17 0.18
CA VAL A 24 -6.27 0.23 -1.22
C VAL A 24 -5.23 -0.56 -2.00
N LEU A 25 -5.69 -1.34 -2.98
CA LEU A 25 -4.86 -1.99 -3.98
C LEU A 25 -4.78 -1.08 -5.18
N VAL A 26 -3.57 -0.78 -5.64
CA VAL A 26 -3.29 -0.02 -6.85
C VAL A 26 -2.68 -0.98 -7.87
N ASP A 27 -3.23 -0.99 -9.09
CA ASP A 27 -2.66 -1.75 -10.20
C ASP A 27 -1.60 -0.97 -11.00
N ASP A 28 -1.01 -1.60 -12.01
CA ASP A 28 -0.01 -0.98 -12.89
C ASP A 28 -0.59 0.10 -13.83
N GLU A 29 -1.90 0.13 -14.01
CA GLU A 29 -2.63 1.17 -14.73
C GLU A 29 -3.07 2.33 -13.82
N SER A 30 -2.67 2.31 -12.54
CA SER A 30 -3.06 3.28 -11.51
C SER A 30 -4.56 3.28 -11.16
N ASN A 31 -5.28 2.19 -11.42
CA ASN A 31 -6.64 2.00 -10.90
C ASN A 31 -6.59 1.64 -9.42
N GLU A 32 -7.51 2.22 -8.64
CA GLU A 32 -7.58 2.01 -7.19
C GLU A 32 -8.79 1.16 -6.79
N TYR A 33 -8.54 0.11 -6.00
CA TYR A 33 -9.56 -0.79 -5.49
C TYR A 33 -9.50 -0.86 -3.97
N SER A 34 -10.61 -0.56 -3.30
CA SER A 34 -10.62 -0.38 -1.85
C SER A 34 -11.32 -1.49 -1.09
N THR A 35 -10.90 -1.78 0.14
CA THR A 35 -11.68 -2.65 1.03
C THR A 35 -11.54 -2.28 2.48
N PHE A 36 -12.61 -2.56 3.23
CA PHE A 36 -12.64 -2.52 4.69
C PHE A 36 -12.82 -3.92 5.30
N LYS A 37 -13.00 -4.95 4.45
CA LYS A 37 -13.24 -6.31 4.89
C LYS A 37 -11.91 -6.95 5.29
N GLU A 38 -11.74 -7.25 6.57
CA GLU A 38 -10.51 -7.85 7.11
C GLU A 38 -10.12 -9.16 6.39
N ALA A 39 -11.09 -9.99 6.03
CA ALA A 39 -10.86 -11.25 5.29
C ALA A 39 -10.24 -11.04 3.90
N ILE A 40 -10.50 -9.89 3.27
CA ILE A 40 -9.87 -9.51 1.99
C ILE A 40 -8.52 -8.85 2.27
N ALA A 41 -8.48 -7.93 3.24
CA ALA A 41 -7.28 -7.23 3.63
C ALA A 41 -6.14 -8.17 4.02
N ALA A 42 -6.43 -9.27 4.72
CA ALA A 42 -5.44 -10.27 5.11
C ALA A 42 -4.71 -10.93 3.92
N LYS A 43 -5.27 -10.84 2.70
CA LYS A 43 -4.68 -11.38 1.48
C LYS A 43 -3.83 -10.37 0.71
N LEU A 44 -3.85 -9.09 1.10
CA LEU A 44 -3.14 -8.02 0.40
C LEU A 44 -1.63 -7.94 0.72
N PRO A 45 -1.16 -8.21 1.96
CA PRO A 45 0.27 -8.19 2.25
C PRO A 45 1.05 -9.18 1.36
N GLY A 46 2.13 -8.71 0.74
CA GLY A 46 3.03 -9.55 -0.07
C GLY A 46 2.53 -9.91 -1.47
N ILE A 47 1.44 -9.31 -1.95
CA ILE A 47 0.99 -9.45 -3.35
C ILE A 47 1.54 -8.36 -4.27
N GLU A 48 2.18 -7.32 -3.71
CA GLU A 48 2.82 -6.26 -4.47
C GLU A 48 3.84 -6.84 -5.48
N GLY A 49 3.81 -6.32 -6.70
CA GLY A 49 4.60 -6.80 -7.83
C GLY A 49 4.05 -8.04 -8.54
N ARG A 50 3.08 -8.74 -7.94
CA ARG A 50 2.49 -9.99 -8.47
C ARG A 50 1.17 -9.75 -9.18
N ARG A 51 0.75 -10.73 -9.97
CA ARG A 51 -0.60 -10.77 -10.56
C ARG A 51 -1.63 -11.26 -9.55
N ALA A 52 -2.83 -10.70 -9.60
CA ALA A 52 -3.96 -11.14 -8.81
C ALA A 52 -5.26 -11.06 -9.62
N ARG A 53 -6.13 -12.04 -9.42
CA ARG A 53 -7.53 -12.00 -9.85
C ARG A 53 -8.31 -11.25 -8.77
N ILE A 54 -8.96 -10.17 -9.16
CA ILE A 54 -9.80 -9.38 -8.27
C ILE A 54 -11.27 -9.48 -8.68
N LYS A 55 -12.15 -9.45 -7.68
CA LYS A 55 -13.59 -9.22 -7.88
C LYS A 55 -13.93 -7.93 -7.18
N TYR A 56 -14.69 -7.07 -7.86
CA TYR A 56 -15.02 -5.76 -7.32
C TYR A 56 -16.45 -5.36 -7.65
N HIS A 57 -16.92 -4.30 -7.00
CA HIS A 57 -18.13 -3.59 -7.38
C HIS A 57 -17.90 -2.09 -7.28
N GLU A 58 -18.65 -1.35 -8.08
CA GLU A 58 -18.67 0.10 -8.06
C GLU A 58 -19.84 0.59 -7.22
N GLN A 59 -19.63 1.66 -6.48
CA GLN A 59 -20.66 2.36 -5.75
C GLN A 59 -20.53 3.85 -6.00
N GLU A 60 -21.59 4.43 -6.57
CA GLU A 60 -21.70 5.86 -6.73
C GLU A 60 -22.25 6.49 -5.44
N ARG A 61 -21.55 7.49 -4.91
CA ARG A 61 -22.02 8.34 -3.81
C ARG A 61 -21.60 9.77 -4.08
N GLU A 62 -22.54 10.70 -3.97
CA GLU A 62 -22.27 12.14 -4.07
C GLU A 62 -21.54 12.54 -5.38
N GLY A 63 -21.76 11.81 -6.47
CA GLY A 63 -21.10 12.03 -7.76
C GLY A 63 -19.71 11.39 -7.91
N PHE A 64 -19.24 10.65 -6.89
CA PHE A 64 -17.99 9.90 -6.93
C PHE A 64 -18.24 8.40 -7.08
N THR A 65 -17.55 7.78 -8.03
CA THR A 65 -17.54 6.31 -8.20
C THR A 65 -16.43 5.70 -7.34
N ASN A 66 -16.81 4.99 -6.29
CA ASN A 66 -15.88 4.25 -5.45
C ASN A 66 -15.84 2.80 -5.88
N VAL A 67 -14.65 2.24 -6.08
CA VAL A 67 -14.45 0.84 -6.45
C VAL A 67 -14.04 0.03 -5.24
N TYR A 68 -14.79 -1.02 -4.92
CA TYR A 68 -14.60 -1.84 -3.73
C TYR A 68 -14.28 -3.29 -4.07
N LEU A 69 -13.23 -3.85 -3.44
CA LEU A 69 -12.87 -5.25 -3.56
C LEU A 69 -13.84 -6.13 -2.77
N ASP A 70 -14.30 -7.18 -3.44
CA ASP A 70 -15.08 -8.28 -2.88
C ASP A 70 -14.28 -9.56 -2.76
N ALA A 71 -13.26 -9.76 -3.60
CA ALA A 71 -12.30 -10.85 -3.46
C ALA A 71 -10.96 -10.49 -4.12
N VAL A 72 -9.89 -11.10 -3.59
CA VAL A 72 -8.55 -11.06 -4.15
C VAL A 72 -7.98 -12.47 -4.10
N GLU A 73 -7.46 -12.94 -5.22
CA GLU A 73 -6.80 -14.24 -5.37
C GLU A 73 -5.45 -14.01 -6.07
N PRO A 74 -4.32 -14.13 -5.35
CA PRO A 74 -3.00 -14.04 -5.96
C PRO A 74 -2.86 -15.13 -7.02
N LEU A 75 -2.40 -14.76 -8.21
CA LEU A 75 -2.08 -15.71 -9.26
C LEU A 75 -0.61 -16.10 -9.12
N GLU A 76 -0.32 -17.40 -9.21
CA GLU A 76 1.06 -17.84 -9.37
C GLU A 76 1.52 -17.47 -10.78
N GLU A 77 2.64 -16.74 -10.87
CA GLU A 77 3.28 -16.54 -12.17
C GLU A 77 3.93 -17.87 -12.56
N GLU A 78 3.48 -18.48 -13.66
CA GLU A 78 4.18 -19.59 -14.30
C GLU A 78 5.58 -19.09 -14.67
N ARG A 79 6.57 -19.43 -13.83
CA ARG A 79 7.98 -19.29 -14.15
C ARG A 79 8.23 -20.11 -15.41
N THR A 80 8.25 -19.48 -16.57
CA THR A 80 8.78 -20.09 -17.79
C THR A 80 10.29 -20.10 -17.65
N GLY A 81 10.84 -21.15 -17.03
CA GLY A 81 12.27 -21.27 -16.74
C GLY A 81 12.59 -22.58 -16.05
N ASP A 82 13.01 -23.55 -16.85
CA ASP A 82 13.57 -24.84 -16.49
C ASP A 82 14.67 -24.70 -15.40
N GLY A 83 14.50 -25.40 -14.28
CA GLY A 83 15.60 -25.76 -13.38
C GLY A 83 15.91 -24.84 -12.19
N ALA A 84 16.08 -25.50 -11.03
CA ALA A 84 16.79 -25.07 -9.82
C ALA A 84 16.00 -24.21 -8.80
N SER A 85 15.40 -24.97 -7.88
CA SER A 85 14.89 -24.63 -6.56
C SER A 85 15.91 -24.02 -5.57
N ASP A 86 16.92 -23.27 -6.01
CA ASP A 86 18.01 -22.79 -5.12
C ASP A 86 18.36 -21.28 -5.26
N ALA A 87 17.74 -20.55 -6.20
CA ALA A 87 18.10 -19.13 -6.41
C ALA A 87 17.41 -18.15 -5.43
N ASP A 88 16.31 -18.56 -4.81
CA ASP A 88 15.53 -17.70 -3.89
C ASP A 88 16.23 -17.48 -2.52
N GLU A 89 17.22 -18.30 -2.13
CA GLU A 89 18.03 -18.06 -0.92
C GLU A 89 19.20 -17.08 -1.13
N VAL A 90 19.62 -16.79 -2.37
CA VAL A 90 20.82 -15.98 -2.65
C VAL A 90 20.49 -14.49 -2.86
N ALA A 91 19.27 -14.18 -3.29
CA ALA A 91 18.81 -12.80 -3.46
C ALA A 91 18.77 -12.01 -2.14
N TRP A 92 18.45 -12.69 -1.03
CA TRP A 92 18.46 -12.10 0.31
C TRP A 92 19.88 -11.79 0.83
N ARG A 93 20.90 -12.51 0.35
CA ARG A 93 22.28 -12.27 0.79
C ARG A 93 22.98 -11.15 0.03
N THR A 94 22.56 -10.89 -1.21
CA THR A 94 23.18 -9.87 -2.08
C THR A 94 22.52 -8.49 -1.92
N THR A 95 21.23 -8.45 -1.60
CA THR A 95 20.50 -7.18 -1.39
C THR A 95 20.85 -6.50 -0.06
N VAL A 96 21.22 -7.29 0.96
CA VAL A 96 21.72 -6.77 2.25
C VAL A 96 23.05 -6.03 2.10
N GLU A 97 23.87 -6.35 1.10
CA GLU A 97 25.17 -5.71 0.87
C GLU A 97 25.06 -4.34 0.16
N ALA A 98 23.97 -4.06 -0.55
CA ALA A 98 23.77 -2.84 -1.32
C ALA A 98 23.06 -1.70 -0.55
N ALA A 99 22.56 -1.98 0.66
CA ALA A 99 21.89 -1.00 1.50
C ALA A 99 22.52 -0.99 2.91
N PRO A 100 23.67 -0.31 3.10
CA PRO A 100 24.35 -0.23 4.40
C PRO A 100 23.51 0.42 5.53
N TYR A 101 22.32 0.93 5.22
CA TYR A 101 21.39 1.53 6.18
C TYR A 101 20.26 0.59 6.62
N LEU A 102 20.21 -0.66 6.13
CA LEU A 102 19.06 -1.54 6.31
C LEU A 102 19.17 -2.59 7.43
N LEU A 103 20.22 -2.59 8.26
CA LEU A 103 20.23 -3.16 9.63
C LEU A 103 21.67 -3.16 10.19
N GLY A 104 22.09 -2.05 10.79
CA GLY A 104 23.03 -2.07 11.90
C GLY A 104 22.24 -1.78 13.15
N GLY A 105 22.20 -2.70 14.12
CA GLY A 105 21.48 -2.55 15.40
C GLY A 105 21.97 -1.42 16.32
N ASP A 106 22.66 -0.43 15.76
CA ASP A 106 23.24 0.75 16.43
C ASP A 106 22.88 2.07 15.68
N ALA A 107 22.14 2.00 14.56
CA ALA A 107 21.91 3.18 13.69
C ALA A 107 20.67 4.03 14.07
N VAL A 108 19.97 3.71 15.16
CA VAL A 108 18.85 4.52 15.67
C VAL A 108 19.06 4.81 17.15
N GLU A 109 20.16 5.48 17.50
CA GLU A 109 20.30 6.12 18.82
C GLU A 109 19.45 7.39 18.89
N ARG A 110 18.12 7.23 18.85
CA ARG A 110 17.14 8.05 19.58
C ARG A 110 15.73 7.72 19.07
N GLU A 111 14.98 7.00 19.90
CA GLU A 111 13.53 7.12 19.89
C GLU A 111 13.19 8.59 20.17
N ILE A 112 12.77 9.34 19.14
CA ILE A 112 12.28 10.70 19.33
C ILE A 112 10.90 10.58 19.98
N PRO A 113 10.69 11.14 21.18
CA PRO A 113 9.39 11.08 21.84
C PRO A 113 8.31 11.70 20.95
N PRO A 114 7.06 11.18 20.99
CA PRO A 114 5.97 11.63 20.13
C PRO A 114 5.70 13.15 20.19
N GLU A 115 6.00 13.79 21.33
CA GLU A 115 5.83 15.23 21.50
C GLU A 115 6.80 16.05 20.63
N GLU A 116 8.06 15.63 20.50
CA GLU A 116 9.07 16.33 19.66
C GLU A 116 8.82 16.13 18.16
N LEU A 117 8.22 15.00 17.77
CA LEU A 117 7.82 14.73 16.39
C LEU A 117 6.67 15.65 15.96
N PHE A 118 5.76 15.99 16.87
CA PHE A 118 4.64 16.89 16.60
C PHE A 118 5.11 18.33 16.32
N GLU A 119 6.06 18.84 17.11
CA GLU A 119 6.62 20.18 16.93
C GLU A 119 7.38 20.33 15.60
N LYS A 120 8.10 19.29 15.15
CA LYS A 120 8.79 19.30 13.84
C LYS A 120 7.84 19.26 12.65
N LEU A 121 6.67 18.65 12.80
CA LEU A 121 5.67 18.52 11.73
C LEU A 121 4.65 19.67 11.70
N GLN A 122 4.62 20.52 12.73
CA GLN A 122 3.73 21.67 12.83
C GLN A 122 3.86 22.66 11.66
N PRO A 123 5.08 23.08 11.23
CA PRO A 123 5.22 24.06 10.15
C PRO A 123 4.63 23.58 8.81
N PHE A 124 4.70 22.27 8.53
CA PHE A 124 4.14 21.69 7.32
C PHE A 124 2.60 21.60 7.36
N LYS A 125 2.02 21.33 8.54
CA LYS A 125 0.56 21.30 8.70
C LYS A 125 -0.08 22.67 8.55
N GLU A 126 0.60 23.73 9.01
CA GLU A 126 0.12 25.11 8.88
C GLU A 126 0.13 25.57 7.41
N LEU A 127 1.18 25.23 6.65
CA LEU A 127 1.23 25.52 5.21
C LEU A 127 0.14 24.81 4.41
N VAL A 128 -0.16 23.55 4.74
CA VAL A 128 -1.24 22.79 4.09
C VAL A 128 -2.62 23.30 4.49
N ALA A 129 -2.80 23.74 5.74
CA ALA A 129 -4.05 24.34 6.19
C ALA A 129 -4.34 25.66 5.47
N GLU A 130 -3.34 26.54 5.30
CA GLU A 130 -3.48 27.77 4.55
C GLU A 130 -3.79 27.55 3.06
N ASP A 131 -3.27 26.49 2.46
CA ASP A 131 -3.51 26.15 1.05
C ASP A 131 -4.95 25.69 0.83
N ILE A 132 -5.49 24.87 1.74
CA ILE A 132 -6.88 24.40 1.70
C ILE A 132 -7.87 25.55 1.96
N GLU A 133 -7.53 26.51 2.83
CA GLU A 133 -8.38 27.67 3.13
C GLU A 133 -8.46 28.65 1.95
N LYS A 134 -7.35 28.88 1.24
CA LYS A 134 -7.30 29.76 0.05
C LYS A 134 -8.02 29.18 -1.17
N ASP A 135 -8.11 27.85 -1.28
CA ASP A 135 -8.83 27.18 -2.37
C ASP A 135 -10.36 27.12 -2.14
N GLY A 136 -10.83 27.46 -0.92
CA GLY A 136 -12.25 27.49 -0.54
C GLY A 136 -12.97 28.84 -0.73
N GLU A 137 -12.27 29.92 -1.04
CA GLU A 137 -12.81 31.29 -1.23
C GLU A 137 -12.91 31.74 -2.71
N ARG A 138 -12.99 30.81 -3.67
CA ARG A 138 -13.25 31.14 -5.09
C ARG A 138 -14.50 30.49 -5.67
#